data_AF-A0A8T7CVA5-F1
#
_entry.id   AF-A0A8T7CVA5-F1
#
_cell.length_a   1.000
_cell.length_b   1.000
_cell.length_c   1.000
_cell.angle_alpha   90.00
_cell.angle_beta   90.00
_cell.angle_gamma   90.00
#
_symmetry.space_group_name_H-M   'P 1'
#
loop_
_entity.id
_entity.type
_entity.pdbx_description
1 polymer ?
#
loop_
_entity_poly.entity_id
_entity_poly.type
_entity_poly.pdbx_seq_one_letter_code
_entity_poly.pdbx_strand_id
1 'polypeptide(L)'
;MSEQNRRTHLFHQVLAERILILDGAMGSLIQTYKLEEADYRGQRFADWACDVKGNNDLLVLTQPQIIGDIHKAYLEAGADILETNTFNATSISMADYEMEELVYEINRE
;
A
#
# COMPACT_ATOMS: atom_id res chain seq x y z
N MET A 1 23.57 10.41 17.51
CA MET A 1 22.22 9.82 17.59
C MET A 1 21.93 9.18 16.24
N SER A 2 21.38 7.96 16.17
CA SER A 2 21.02 7.37 14.86
C SER A 2 19.86 8.15 14.23
N GLU A 3 19.75 8.13 12.91
CA GLU A 3 18.66 8.78 12.18
C GLU A 3 17.28 8.24 12.61
N GLN A 4 17.21 6.94 12.92
CA GLN A 4 16.00 6.32 13.46
C GLN A 4 15.61 6.91 14.82
N ASN A 5 16.56 7.08 15.75
CA ASN A 5 16.27 7.68 17.05
C ASN A 5 15.80 9.14 16.93
N ARG A 6 16.32 9.88 15.94
CA ARG A 6 15.88 11.25 15.65
C ARG A 6 14.41 11.28 15.18
N ARG A 7 14.03 10.41 14.24
CA ARG A 7 12.65 10.32 13.75
C ARG A 7 11.67 9.91 14.84
N THR A 8 12.01 8.91 15.65
CA THR A 8 11.17 8.48 16.79
C THR A 8 11.00 9.59 17.82
N HIS A 9 12.06 10.34 18.14
CA HIS A 9 11.96 11.48 19.04
C HIS A 9 11.02 12.58 18.51
N LEU A 10 11.17 12.97 17.24
CA LEU A 10 10.29 13.95 16.59
C LEU A 10 8.83 13.48 16.63
N PHE A 11 8.57 12.20 16.33
CA PHE A 11 7.23 11.64 16.37
C PHE A 11 6.59 11.76 17.76
N HIS A 12 7.33 11.42 18.83
CA HIS A 12 6.85 11.57 20.20
C HIS A 12 6.63 13.03 20.61
N GLN A 13 7.46 13.95 20.13
CA GLN A 13 7.27 15.39 20.39
C GLN A 13 5.95 15.88 19.81
N VAL A 14 5.68 15.58 18.53
CA VAL A 14 4.44 16.02 17.88
C VAL A 14 3.21 15.37 18.52
N LEU A 15 3.29 14.08 18.88
CA LEU A 15 2.23 13.38 19.61
C LEU A 15 1.89 14.02 20.97
N ALA A 16 2.87 14.64 21.64
CA ALA A 16 2.66 15.33 22.91
C ALA A 16 1.99 16.70 22.74
N GLU A 17 2.11 17.31 21.55
CA GLU A 17 1.59 18.64 21.25
C GLU A 17 0.17 18.61 20.69
N ARG A 18 -0.19 17.57 19.91
CA ARG A 18 -1.52 17.45 19.29
C ARG A 18 -1.88 16.01 18.93
N ILE A 19 -3.15 15.79 18.63
CA ILE A 19 -3.64 14.56 18.00
C ILE A 19 -3.08 14.46 16.58
N LEU A 20 -2.58 13.28 16.23
CA LEU A 20 -2.22 12.91 14.86
C LEU A 20 -3.33 12.06 14.25
N ILE A 21 -3.62 12.30 12.97
CA ILE A 21 -4.65 11.57 12.22
C ILE A 21 -3.99 10.52 11.34
N LEU A 22 -4.42 9.26 11.51
CA LEU A 22 -4.08 8.17 10.60
C LEU A 22 -5.00 8.24 9.37
N ASP A 23 -4.52 7.78 8.23
CA ASP A 23 -5.32 7.68 7.01
C ASP A 23 -6.49 6.70 7.13
N GLY A 24 -7.27 6.60 6.05
CA GLY A 24 -8.45 5.76 5.98
C GLY A 24 -8.23 4.48 5.18
N ALA A 25 -9.33 3.79 4.90
CA ALA A 25 -9.31 2.50 4.21
C ALA A 25 -8.85 2.59 2.75
N MET A 26 -7.63 2.12 2.47
CA MET A 26 -7.06 1.92 1.12
C MET A 26 -7.99 1.11 0.21
N GLY A 27 -8.44 -0.07 0.66
CA GLY A 27 -9.26 -0.97 -0.15
C GLY A 27 -10.61 -0.39 -0.57
N SER A 28 -11.22 0.47 0.25
CA SER A 28 -12.50 1.12 -0.10
C SER A 28 -12.32 2.14 -1.23
N LEU A 29 -11.20 2.87 -1.25
CA LEU A 29 -10.89 3.80 -2.34
C LEU A 29 -10.48 3.06 -3.62
N ILE A 30 -9.70 1.97 -3.53
CA ILE A 30 -9.38 1.11 -4.69
C ILE A 30 -10.66 0.63 -5.39
N GLN A 31 -11.69 0.22 -4.64
CA GLN A 31 -12.97 -0.22 -5.22
C GLN A 31 -13.66 0.84 -6.09
N THR A 32 -13.40 2.14 -5.86
CA THR A 32 -13.99 3.23 -6.65
C THR A 32 -13.42 3.31 -8.07
N TYR A 33 -12.21 2.79 -8.29
CA TYR A 33 -11.55 2.75 -9.59
C TYR A 33 -12.10 1.64 -10.51
N LYS A 34 -12.87 0.69 -9.96
CA LYS A 34 -13.50 -0.42 -10.71
C LYS A 34 -12.51 -1.19 -11.59
N LEU A 35 -11.35 -1.49 -11.01
CA LEU A 35 -10.27 -2.21 -11.68
C LEU A 35 -10.72 -3.62 -12.08
N GLU A 36 -10.30 -4.04 -13.25
CA GLU A 36 -10.52 -5.38 -13.80
C GLU A 36 -9.23 -6.21 -13.73
N GLU A 37 -9.35 -7.51 -14.01
CA GLU A 37 -8.23 -8.47 -13.94
C GLU A 37 -6.97 -7.98 -14.68
N ALA A 38 -7.17 -7.41 -15.89
CA ALA A 38 -6.08 -6.86 -16.69
C ALA A 38 -5.37 -5.68 -16.01
N ASP A 39 -6.09 -4.86 -15.24
CA ASP A 39 -5.51 -3.74 -14.52
C ASP A 39 -4.66 -4.21 -13.34
N TYR A 40 -5.11 -5.25 -12.61
CA TYR A 40 -4.33 -5.86 -11.53
C TYR A 40 -3.06 -6.51 -12.05
N ARG A 41 -3.12 -7.22 -13.19
CA ARG A 41 -1.96 -7.87 -13.82
C ARG A 41 -0.94 -6.87 -14.35
N GLY A 42 -1.42 -5.74 -14.88
CA GLY A 42 -0.59 -4.82 -15.65
C GLY A 42 0.16 -5.53 -16.77
N GLN A 43 1.29 -4.96 -17.20
CA GLN A 43 2.11 -5.57 -18.26
C GLN A 43 2.95 -6.75 -17.73
N ARG A 44 3.42 -6.68 -16.49
CA ARG A 44 4.37 -7.63 -15.92
C ARG A 44 3.77 -9.01 -15.68
N PHE A 45 2.48 -9.08 -15.35
CA PHE A 45 1.80 -10.33 -14.97
C PHE A 45 0.67 -10.68 -15.96
N ALA A 46 0.74 -10.19 -17.20
CA ALA A 46 -0.30 -10.39 -18.21
C ALA A 46 -0.60 -11.89 -18.42
N ASP A 47 0.45 -12.72 -18.48
CA ASP A 47 0.36 -14.17 -18.69
C ASP A 47 0.44 -15.00 -17.39
N TRP A 48 0.16 -14.40 -16.21
CA TRP A 48 0.19 -15.11 -14.93
C TRP A 48 -0.81 -16.28 -14.89
N ALA A 49 -0.44 -17.37 -14.21
CA ALA A 49 -1.15 -18.66 -14.33
C ALA A 49 -2.56 -18.68 -13.72
N CYS A 50 -2.81 -17.83 -12.72
CA CYS A 50 -4.09 -17.74 -12.00
C CYS A 50 -4.58 -16.29 -11.95
N ASP A 51 -5.86 -16.09 -11.57
CA ASP A 51 -6.46 -14.77 -11.40
C ASP A 51 -5.85 -14.01 -10.22
N VAL A 52 -5.62 -12.71 -10.40
CA VAL A 52 -4.99 -11.83 -9.39
C VAL A 52 -5.85 -10.64 -8.98
N LYS A 53 -7.04 -10.46 -9.58
CA LYS A 53 -8.01 -9.44 -9.16
C LYS A 53 -8.37 -9.62 -7.69
N GLY A 54 -8.27 -8.52 -6.95
CA GLY A 54 -8.49 -8.50 -5.50
C GLY A 54 -7.19 -8.51 -4.68
N ASN A 55 -6.04 -8.84 -5.31
CA ASN A 55 -4.73 -8.63 -4.70
C ASN A 55 -4.36 -7.13 -4.73
N ASN A 56 -4.91 -6.35 -3.79
CA ASN A 56 -4.70 -4.90 -3.75
C ASN A 56 -3.24 -4.52 -3.49
N ASP A 57 -2.51 -5.32 -2.73
CA ASP A 57 -1.10 -5.13 -2.43
C ASP A 57 -0.24 -5.16 -3.71
N LEU A 58 -0.58 -6.00 -4.70
CA LEU A 58 0.07 -6.06 -6.02
C LEU A 58 0.04 -4.72 -6.78
N LEU A 59 -0.98 -3.89 -6.53
CA LEU A 59 -1.16 -2.62 -7.23
C LEU A 59 -0.03 -1.63 -6.98
N VAL A 60 0.79 -1.82 -5.94
CA VAL A 60 2.03 -1.04 -5.78
C VAL A 60 3.01 -1.24 -6.95
N LEU A 61 3.00 -2.43 -7.57
CA LEU A 61 3.85 -2.77 -8.70
C LEU A 61 3.17 -2.47 -10.05
N THR A 62 1.86 -2.72 -10.16
CA THR A 62 1.14 -2.67 -11.44
C THR A 62 0.40 -1.38 -11.67
N GLN A 63 -0.02 -0.69 -10.60
CA GLN A 63 -0.75 0.57 -10.64
C GLN A 63 -0.23 1.59 -9.59
N PRO A 64 1.08 1.87 -9.53
CA PRO A 64 1.67 2.72 -8.48
C PRO A 64 1.06 4.13 -8.44
N GLN A 65 0.62 4.66 -9.58
CA GLN A 65 -0.04 5.95 -9.65
C GLN A 65 -1.35 5.98 -8.86
N ILE A 66 -2.17 4.92 -8.93
CA ILE A 66 -3.45 4.85 -8.20
C ILE A 66 -3.19 4.83 -6.69
N ILE A 67 -2.20 4.04 -6.24
CA ILE A 67 -1.83 3.98 -4.82
C ILE A 67 -1.30 5.34 -4.34
N GLY A 68 -0.44 5.98 -5.14
CA GLY A 68 0.06 7.33 -4.86
C GLY A 68 -1.04 8.38 -4.79
N ASP A 69 -2.01 8.34 -5.69
CA ASP A 69 -3.15 9.26 -5.71
C ASP A 69 -4.06 9.08 -4.50
N ILE A 70 -4.26 7.84 -4.03
CA ILE A 70 -5.01 7.56 -2.80
C ILE A 70 -4.29 8.13 -1.57
N HIS A 71 -2.99 7.86 -1.40
CA HIS A 71 -2.21 8.44 -0.31
C HIS A 71 -2.24 9.96 -0.33
N LYS A 72 -2.09 10.55 -1.52
CA LYS A 72 -2.19 12.00 -1.70
C LYS A 72 -3.55 12.54 -1.27
N ALA A 73 -4.65 11.87 -1.64
CA ALA A 73 -5.98 12.27 -1.23
C ALA A 73 -6.15 12.25 0.30
N TYR A 74 -5.57 11.27 1.00
CA TYR A 74 -5.57 11.26 2.47
C TYR A 74 -4.74 12.39 3.09
N LEU A 75 -3.56 12.67 2.55
CA LEU A 75 -2.74 13.81 2.98
C LEU A 75 -3.48 15.14 2.76
N GLU A 76 -4.13 15.32 1.60
CA GLU A 76 -4.95 16.50 1.29
C GLU A 76 -6.17 16.63 2.20
N ALA A 77 -6.72 15.51 2.68
CA ALA A 77 -7.80 15.46 3.66
C ALA A 77 -7.32 15.72 5.11
N GLY A 78 -6.01 15.82 5.33
CA GLY A 78 -5.42 16.15 6.64
C GLY A 78 -4.89 14.95 7.43
N ALA A 79 -4.65 13.79 6.80
CA ALA A 79 -3.91 12.71 7.44
C ALA A 79 -2.46 13.13 7.73
N ASP A 80 -1.98 12.79 8.92
CA ASP A 80 -0.59 13.01 9.35
C ASP A 80 0.27 11.76 9.17
N ILE A 81 -0.36 10.58 9.17
CA ILE A 81 0.27 9.28 9.10
C ILE A 81 -0.40 8.50 7.98
N LEU A 82 0.41 7.88 7.13
CA LEU A 82 -0.05 6.97 6.09
C LEU A 82 0.33 5.54 6.47
N GLU A 83 -0.57 4.60 6.20
CA GLU A 83 -0.24 3.18 6.14
C GLU A 83 0.40 2.85 4.78
N THR A 84 1.22 1.80 4.72
CA THR A 84 1.67 1.24 3.43
C THR A 84 0.58 0.36 2.82
N ASN A 85 0.57 0.21 1.49
CA ASN A 85 -0.35 -0.72 0.80
C ASN A 85 0.14 -2.19 0.91
N THR A 86 0.26 -2.70 2.13
CA THR A 86 0.93 -3.97 2.44
C THR A 86 0.17 -4.81 3.47
N PHE A 87 -1.16 -4.69 3.54
CA PHE A 87 -1.97 -5.43 4.52
C PHE A 87 -1.87 -6.96 4.35
N ASN A 88 -1.83 -7.45 3.11
CA ASN A 88 -1.69 -8.86 2.76
C ASN A 88 -0.35 -9.20 2.10
N ALA A 89 0.63 -8.30 2.10
CA ALA A 89 1.95 -8.53 1.52
C ALA A 89 2.81 -9.48 2.40
N THR A 90 2.34 -10.71 2.58
CA THR A 90 3.02 -11.81 3.29
C THR A 90 3.01 -13.06 2.41
N SER A 91 3.94 -13.99 2.62
CA SER A 91 4.00 -15.21 1.81
C SER A 91 2.76 -16.09 1.95
N ILE A 92 2.09 -16.06 3.10
CA ILE A 92 0.87 -16.84 3.34
C ILE A 92 -0.28 -16.30 2.49
N SER A 93 -0.53 -14.99 2.53
CA SER A 93 -1.62 -14.38 1.76
C SER A 93 -1.31 -14.34 0.25
N MET A 94 -0.05 -14.17 -0.13
CA MET A 94 0.34 -14.14 -1.55
C MET A 94 0.29 -15.52 -2.22
N ALA A 95 0.27 -16.61 -1.44
CA ALA A 95 0.11 -17.97 -1.97
C ALA A 95 -1.24 -18.20 -2.65
N ASP A 96 -2.29 -17.47 -2.25
CA ASP A 96 -3.60 -17.50 -2.93
C ASP A 96 -3.52 -17.04 -4.40
N TYR A 97 -2.45 -16.31 -4.75
CA TYR A 97 -2.17 -15.78 -6.07
C TYR A 97 -0.87 -16.35 -6.70
N GLU A 98 -0.25 -17.36 -6.06
CA GLU A 98 1.06 -17.93 -6.46
C GLU A 98 2.21 -16.89 -6.52
N MET A 99 2.14 -15.81 -5.73
CA MET A 99 3.02 -14.63 -5.79
C MET A 99 3.97 -14.47 -4.59
N GLU A 100 4.27 -15.54 -3.85
CA GLU A 100 5.05 -15.50 -2.61
C GLU A 100 6.43 -14.85 -2.77
N GLU A 101 7.07 -15.06 -3.93
CA GLU A 101 8.39 -14.52 -4.25
C GLU A 101 8.38 -12.98 -4.42
N LEU A 102 7.22 -12.35 -4.60
CA LEU A 102 7.08 -10.91 -4.76
C LEU A 102 6.95 -10.16 -3.43
N VAL A 103 6.78 -10.87 -2.31
CA VAL A 103 6.48 -10.26 -0.99
C VAL A 103 7.49 -9.18 -0.61
N TYR A 104 8.78 -9.45 -0.76
CA TYR A 104 9.81 -8.47 -0.41
C TYR A 104 9.75 -7.22 -1.31
N GLU A 105 9.50 -7.42 -2.60
CA GLU A 105 9.41 -6.33 -3.58
C GLU A 105 8.19 -5.45 -3.29
N ILE A 106 7.02 -6.05 -3.07
CA ILE A 106 5.77 -5.35 -2.74
C ILE A 106 5.92 -4.51 -1.47
N ASN A 107 6.65 -4.99 -0.46
CA ASN A 107 6.87 -4.22 0.78
C ASN A 107 7.92 -3.11 0.64
N ARG A 108 8.74 -3.14 -0.41
CA ARG A 108 9.84 -2.19 -0.61
C ARG A 108 9.44 -0.99 -1.46
N GLU A 109 8.71 -1.24 -2.55
CA GLU A 109 8.22 -0.21 -3.47
C GLU A 109 7.11 0.64 -2.83
#